data_AF-A0A7G2M214-F1
#
_entry.id   AF-A0A7G2M214-F1
#
_cell.length_a   1.000
_cell.length_b   1.000
_cell.length_c   1.000
_cell.angle_alpha   90.00
_cell.angle_beta   90.00
_cell.angle_gamma   90.00
#
_symmetry.space_group_name_H-M   'P 1'
#
loop_
_entity.id
_entity.type
_entity.pdbx_description
1 polymer ?
#
loop_
_entity_poly.entity_id
_entity_poly.type
_entity_poly.pdbx_seq_one_letter_code
_entity_poly.pdbx_strand_id
1 'polypeptide(L)'
;QPDQVGYVIIDAKSLNLFMPSVFPPIKADTLAELAGKMGLPANALAQTVAEFNAACGDQSGFHPTELDGVATSDLTPPKTNWARPITEPPFYGYSLRTGVTFTYLGLKVNENAQCSIDDRPVSNLWAAGETMAGSILGQGYLAGFGMTIGTVFGRIAGKEAAAHAN
;
A
#
# COMPACT_ATOMS: atom_id res chain seq x y z
N GLN A 1 -10.53 11.93 8.73
CA GLN A 1 -11.73 11.09 8.56
C GLN A 1 -12.26 10.71 9.95
N PRO A 2 -13.58 10.75 10.19
CA PRO A 2 -14.18 10.19 11.40
C PRO A 2 -13.74 8.74 11.63
N ASP A 3 -13.56 8.34 12.89
CA ASP A 3 -13.17 6.99 13.31
C ASP A 3 -11.88 6.41 12.68
N GLN A 4 -11.08 7.26 12.03
CA GLN A 4 -9.90 6.88 11.24
C GLN A 4 -10.21 5.84 10.14
N VAL A 5 -11.44 5.85 9.59
CA VAL A 5 -11.86 4.98 8.48
C VAL A 5 -11.87 5.74 7.16
N GLY A 6 -11.24 5.17 6.14
CA GLY A 6 -11.38 5.56 4.74
C GLY A 6 -12.17 4.51 3.95
N TYR A 7 -12.71 4.89 2.82
CA TYR A 7 -13.49 3.99 1.97
C TYR A 7 -12.96 4.02 0.54
N VAL A 8 -12.78 2.84 -0.05
CA VAL A 8 -12.48 2.69 -1.47
C VAL A 8 -13.74 2.23 -2.17
N ILE A 9 -14.10 2.93 -3.24
CA ILE A 9 -15.26 2.64 -4.08
C ILE A 9 -14.73 2.34 -5.48
N ILE A 10 -15.09 1.17 -6.01
CA ILE A 10 -14.75 0.75 -7.38
C ILE A 10 -15.98 0.14 -8.05
N ASP A 11 -15.88 -0.11 -9.35
CA ASP A 11 -16.93 -0.72 -10.15
C ASP A 11 -16.44 -2.00 -10.85
N ALA A 12 -17.31 -2.63 -11.66
CA ALA A 12 -17.02 -3.90 -12.31
C ALA A 12 -15.76 -3.88 -13.18
N LYS A 13 -15.46 -2.74 -13.82
CA LYS A 13 -14.28 -2.56 -14.67
C LYS A 13 -12.96 -2.70 -13.91
N SER A 14 -12.98 -2.45 -12.61
CA SER A 14 -11.77 -2.35 -11.79
C SER A 14 -11.61 -3.54 -10.84
N LEU A 15 -12.63 -4.40 -10.67
CA LEU A 15 -12.60 -5.50 -9.70
C LEU A 15 -11.37 -6.41 -9.86
N ASN A 16 -11.08 -6.84 -11.09
CA ASN A 16 -9.95 -7.74 -11.38
C ASN A 16 -8.61 -7.02 -11.56
N LEU A 17 -8.62 -5.68 -11.51
CA LEU A 17 -7.44 -4.82 -11.56
C LEU A 17 -7.09 -4.26 -10.17
N PHE A 18 -7.98 -4.45 -9.20
CA PHE A 18 -7.79 -4.00 -7.84
C PHE A 18 -6.86 -4.95 -7.08
N MET A 19 -6.24 -4.45 -6.02
CA MET A 19 -5.34 -5.26 -5.21
C MET A 19 -6.05 -6.52 -4.68
N PRO A 20 -5.37 -7.69 -4.63
CA PRO A 20 -5.90 -8.86 -3.94
C PRO A 20 -6.19 -8.49 -2.48
N SER A 21 -7.45 -8.53 -2.09
CA SER A 21 -7.87 -8.26 -0.72
C SER A 21 -8.01 -9.57 0.05
N VAL A 22 -7.64 -9.54 1.34
CA VAL A 22 -7.83 -10.69 2.24
C VAL A 22 -9.31 -10.96 2.47
N PHE A 23 -10.14 -9.91 2.47
CA PHE A 23 -11.58 -9.97 2.69
C PHE A 23 -12.34 -9.52 1.43
N PRO A 24 -13.47 -10.18 1.11
CA PRO A 24 -14.26 -9.79 -0.04
C PRO A 24 -14.82 -8.36 0.10
N PRO A 25 -15.00 -7.63 -1.01
CA PRO A 25 -15.67 -6.34 -0.97
C PRO A 25 -17.14 -6.47 -0.56
N ILE A 26 -17.67 -5.39 -0.02
CA ILE A 26 -19.12 -5.17 0.01
C ILE A 26 -19.56 -4.91 -1.43
N LYS A 27 -20.54 -5.67 -1.92
CA LYS A 27 -21.05 -5.59 -3.29
C LYS A 27 -22.50 -5.09 -3.31
N ALA A 28 -22.83 -4.24 -4.28
CA ALA A 28 -24.20 -3.77 -4.53
C ALA A 28 -24.40 -3.42 -6.01
N ASP A 29 -25.64 -3.43 -6.49
CA ASP A 29 -25.92 -3.10 -7.91
C ASP A 29 -26.13 -1.60 -8.13
N THR A 30 -26.26 -0.83 -7.04
CA THR A 30 -26.35 0.64 -7.08
C THR A 30 -25.47 1.29 -6.01
N LEU A 31 -25.04 2.53 -6.25
CA LEU A 31 -24.29 3.32 -5.27
C LEU A 31 -25.11 3.59 -3.99
N ALA A 32 -26.42 3.76 -4.10
CA ALA A 32 -27.28 3.99 -2.94
C ALA A 32 -27.36 2.74 -2.04
N GLU A 33 -27.50 1.55 -2.63
CA GLU A 33 -27.47 0.29 -1.90
C GLU A 33 -26.08 0.04 -1.29
N LEU A 34 -25.00 0.35 -2.04
CA LEU A 34 -23.64 0.24 -1.52
C LEU A 34 -23.44 1.15 -0.30
N ALA A 35 -23.87 2.41 -0.40
CA ALA A 35 -23.81 3.37 0.70
C ALA A 35 -24.54 2.84 1.94
N GLY A 36 -25.76 2.32 1.77
CA GLY A 36 -26.54 1.73 2.85
C GLY A 36 -25.80 0.57 3.54
N LYS A 37 -25.24 -0.37 2.76
CA LYS A 37 -24.45 -1.49 3.29
C LYS A 37 -23.17 -1.05 4.02
N MET A 38 -22.60 0.09 3.63
CA MET A 38 -21.38 0.65 4.23
C MET A 38 -21.66 1.65 5.37
N GLY A 39 -22.92 1.99 5.65
CA GLY A 39 -23.28 3.02 6.63
C GLY A 39 -22.92 4.45 6.19
N LEU A 40 -22.81 4.69 4.89
CA LEU A 40 -22.49 6.00 4.30
C LEU A 40 -23.75 6.77 3.91
N PRO A 41 -23.74 8.13 3.92
CA PRO A 41 -24.85 8.91 3.40
C PRO A 41 -24.96 8.74 1.88
N ALA A 42 -26.05 8.10 1.41
CA ALA A 42 -26.22 7.74 0.00
C ALA A 42 -26.10 8.91 -0.97
N ASN A 43 -26.73 10.06 -0.65
CA ASN A 43 -26.69 11.25 -1.50
C ASN A 43 -25.27 11.83 -1.60
N ALA A 44 -24.53 11.85 -0.48
CA ALA A 44 -23.16 12.36 -0.46
C ALA A 44 -22.23 11.45 -1.26
N LEU A 45 -22.35 10.12 -1.11
CA LEU A 45 -21.56 9.18 -1.91
C LEU A 45 -21.85 9.33 -3.41
N ALA A 46 -23.13 9.41 -3.78
CA ALA A 46 -23.54 9.58 -5.17
C ALA A 46 -22.98 10.90 -5.76
N GLN A 47 -23.03 11.99 -5.00
CA GLN A 47 -22.45 13.27 -5.40
C GLN A 47 -20.95 13.18 -5.59
N THR A 48 -20.20 12.60 -4.63
CA THR A 48 -18.74 12.42 -4.75
C THR A 48 -18.36 11.60 -5.98
N VAL A 49 -19.08 10.51 -6.26
CA VAL A 49 -18.83 9.70 -7.46
C VAL A 49 -19.17 10.47 -8.73
N ALA A 50 -20.26 11.25 -8.74
CA ALA A 50 -20.62 12.09 -9.89
C ALA A 50 -19.57 13.17 -10.17
N GLU A 51 -19.07 13.86 -9.14
CA GLU A 51 -18.00 14.85 -9.26
C GLU A 51 -16.70 14.21 -9.77
N PHE A 52 -16.33 13.05 -9.25
CA PHE A 52 -15.17 12.30 -9.73
C PHE A 52 -15.32 11.87 -11.20
N ASN A 53 -16.49 11.35 -11.57
CA ASN A 53 -16.77 10.92 -12.93
C ASN A 53 -16.75 12.09 -13.93
N ALA A 54 -17.28 13.25 -13.54
CA ALA A 54 -17.28 14.46 -14.36
C ALA A 54 -15.86 15.01 -14.60
N ALA A 55 -14.95 14.78 -13.64
CA ALA A 55 -13.56 15.16 -13.73
C ALA A 55 -12.69 14.19 -14.56
N CYS A 56 -13.17 12.97 -14.84
CA CYS A 56 -12.42 12.00 -15.65
C CYS A 56 -12.37 12.44 -17.12
N GLY A 57 -11.17 12.53 -17.68
CA GLY A 57 -10.93 12.90 -19.07
C GLY A 57 -10.93 11.73 -20.06
N ASP A 58 -10.13 11.86 -21.12
CA ASP A 58 -9.92 10.81 -22.12
C ASP A 58 -9.24 9.57 -21.50
N GLN A 59 -9.81 8.40 -21.77
CA GLN A 59 -9.35 7.10 -21.27
C GLN A 59 -8.64 6.27 -22.34
N SER A 60 -8.45 6.80 -23.55
CA SER A 60 -7.84 6.09 -24.68
C SER A 60 -6.45 5.52 -24.37
N GLY A 61 -5.69 6.21 -23.50
CA GLY A 61 -4.37 5.80 -23.05
C GLY A 61 -4.36 4.89 -21.82
N PHE A 62 -5.49 4.34 -21.37
CA PHE A 62 -5.52 3.57 -20.12
C PHE A 62 -4.65 2.30 -20.18
N HIS A 63 -3.67 2.23 -19.28
CA HIS A 63 -2.79 1.08 -19.09
C HIS A 63 -2.76 0.68 -17.61
N PRO A 64 -3.33 -0.47 -17.21
CA PRO A 64 -3.56 -0.79 -15.80
C PRO A 64 -2.29 -1.09 -14.99
N THR A 65 -1.17 -1.38 -15.66
CA THR A 65 0.06 -1.88 -15.03
C THR A 65 1.23 -0.91 -15.11
N GLU A 66 1.04 0.28 -15.66
CA GLU A 66 2.05 1.32 -15.79
C GLU A 66 1.44 2.71 -15.66
N LEU A 67 2.27 3.73 -15.41
CA LEU A 67 1.79 5.11 -15.36
C LEU A 67 1.30 5.52 -16.74
N ASP A 68 0.00 5.76 -16.85
CA ASP A 68 -0.69 5.95 -18.12
C ASP A 68 -1.03 7.42 -18.42
N GLY A 69 -0.84 8.31 -17.45
CA GLY A 69 -1.20 9.73 -17.57
C GLY A 69 -2.70 10.00 -17.74
N VAL A 70 -3.56 8.98 -17.66
CA VAL A 70 -5.01 9.13 -17.70
C VAL A 70 -5.43 9.81 -16.41
N ALA A 71 -5.74 11.10 -16.51
CA ALA A 71 -5.87 11.96 -15.35
C ALA A 71 -7.25 12.62 -15.24
N THR A 72 -7.57 13.08 -14.03
CA THR A 72 -8.72 13.98 -13.80
C THR A 72 -8.32 15.44 -13.94
N SER A 73 -9.22 16.29 -14.45
CA SER A 73 -9.13 17.75 -14.36
C SER A 73 -9.95 18.29 -13.17
N ASP A 74 -9.60 19.47 -12.67
CA ASP A 74 -10.42 20.23 -11.70
C ASP A 74 -10.76 19.52 -10.38
N LEU A 75 -9.99 18.47 -10.01
CA LEU A 75 -10.05 17.82 -8.69
C LEU A 75 -8.81 18.15 -7.85
N THR A 76 -9.00 18.28 -6.54
CA THR A 76 -7.92 18.42 -5.57
C THR A 76 -8.04 17.34 -4.47
N PRO A 77 -7.05 16.45 -4.33
CA PRO A 77 -5.88 16.28 -5.20
C PRO A 77 -6.25 15.69 -6.56
N PRO A 78 -5.49 15.98 -7.63
CA PRO A 78 -5.73 15.36 -8.93
C PRO A 78 -5.35 13.88 -8.89
N LYS A 79 -6.16 13.04 -9.55
CA LYS A 79 -5.75 11.68 -9.89
C LYS A 79 -4.99 11.75 -11.21
N THR A 80 -3.68 11.60 -11.16
CA THR A 80 -2.79 11.84 -12.32
C THR A 80 -2.61 10.63 -13.24
N ASN A 81 -3.09 9.46 -12.82
CA ASN A 81 -3.01 8.19 -13.56
C ASN A 81 -4.25 7.33 -13.25
N TRP A 82 -4.62 6.48 -14.20
CA TRP A 82 -5.69 5.48 -14.10
C TRP A 82 -7.07 6.07 -13.79
N ALA A 83 -7.32 7.34 -14.15
CA ALA A 83 -8.60 8.02 -13.90
C ALA A 83 -9.71 7.50 -14.83
N ARG A 84 -10.47 6.52 -14.34
CA ARG A 84 -11.64 5.97 -15.04
C ARG A 84 -12.90 6.24 -14.22
N PRO A 85 -14.01 6.63 -14.86
CA PRO A 85 -15.27 6.91 -14.17
C PRO A 85 -15.84 5.60 -13.60
N ILE A 86 -16.46 5.70 -12.43
CA ILE A 86 -17.09 4.62 -11.68
C ILE A 86 -18.57 4.58 -12.10
N THR A 87 -18.90 3.73 -13.07
CA THR A 87 -20.21 3.77 -13.75
C THR A 87 -20.83 2.41 -13.98
N GLU A 88 -20.06 1.32 -13.91
CA GLU A 88 -20.51 0.00 -14.32
C GLU A 88 -20.80 -0.90 -13.12
N PRO A 89 -22.08 -1.17 -12.80
CA PRO A 89 -22.40 -2.09 -11.72
C PRO A 89 -21.92 -3.52 -12.05
N PRO A 90 -21.71 -4.38 -11.04
CA PRO A 90 -21.87 -4.09 -9.61
C PRO A 90 -20.79 -3.13 -9.09
N PHE A 91 -21.15 -2.35 -8.08
CA PHE A 91 -20.23 -1.49 -7.34
C PHE A 91 -19.69 -2.23 -6.13
N TYR A 92 -18.46 -1.92 -5.77
CA TYR A 92 -17.72 -2.58 -4.69
C TYR A 92 -17.14 -1.54 -3.73
N GLY A 93 -17.24 -1.85 -2.45
CA GLY A 93 -16.76 -1.02 -1.35
C GLY A 93 -15.80 -1.76 -0.43
N TYR A 94 -14.71 -1.11 -0.06
CA TYR A 94 -13.78 -1.57 0.97
C TYR A 94 -13.65 -0.52 2.06
N SER A 95 -13.76 -0.94 3.32
CA SER A 95 -13.44 -0.09 4.47
C SER A 95 -11.99 -0.28 4.85
N LEU A 96 -11.25 0.82 4.99
CA LEU A 96 -9.83 0.83 5.28
C LEU A 96 -9.56 1.58 6.59
N ARG A 97 -8.62 1.07 7.37
CA ARG A 97 -8.02 1.77 8.52
C ARG A 97 -6.52 1.72 8.37
N THR A 98 -5.84 2.71 8.94
CA THR A 98 -4.38 2.67 9.04
C THR A 98 -3.96 1.55 9.99
N GLY A 99 -3.05 0.69 9.54
CA GLY A 99 -2.37 -0.29 10.37
C GLY A 99 -0.88 0.04 10.48
N VAL A 100 -0.24 -0.46 11.53
CA VAL A 100 1.22 -0.43 11.62
C VAL A 100 1.78 -1.47 10.65
N THR A 101 2.54 -1.05 9.65
CA THR A 101 3.10 -1.96 8.64
C THR A 101 4.45 -2.55 9.10
N PHE A 102 5.37 -1.74 9.62
CA PHE A 102 6.68 -2.18 10.15
C PHE A 102 7.29 -1.11 11.07
N THR A 103 8.35 -1.49 11.80
CA THR A 103 9.14 -0.58 12.65
C THR A 103 10.39 -0.09 11.92
N TYR A 104 10.71 1.20 12.03
CA TYR A 104 11.88 1.77 11.35
C TYR A 104 13.20 1.37 11.99
N LEU A 105 13.22 1.31 13.32
CA LEU A 105 14.42 1.05 14.10
C LEU A 105 14.47 -0.42 14.53
N GLY A 106 15.70 -0.94 14.64
CA GLY A 106 16.01 -2.27 15.14
C GLY A 106 17.44 -2.31 15.66
N LEU A 107 18.06 -3.49 15.59
CA LEU A 107 19.45 -3.69 16.00
C LEU A 107 20.42 -2.98 15.04
N LYS A 108 21.34 -2.18 15.61
CA LYS A 108 22.45 -1.61 14.86
C LYS A 108 23.38 -2.73 14.39
N VAL A 109 23.61 -2.79 13.08
CA VAL A 109 24.52 -3.75 12.45
C VAL A 109 25.59 -3.05 11.61
N ASN A 110 26.75 -3.68 11.44
CA ASN A 110 27.77 -3.26 10.48
C ASN A 110 27.55 -3.91 9.09
N GLU A 111 28.50 -3.72 8.17
CA GLU A 111 28.46 -4.27 6.80
C GLU A 111 28.46 -5.81 6.74
N ASN A 112 28.96 -6.48 7.78
CA ASN A 112 28.92 -7.94 7.96
C ASN A 112 27.62 -8.40 8.67
N ALA A 113 26.62 -7.53 8.81
CA ALA A 113 25.38 -7.79 9.55
C ALA A 113 25.57 -8.12 11.05
N GLN A 114 26.74 -7.80 11.62
CA GLN A 114 27.07 -8.07 13.02
C GLN A 114 26.47 -7.00 13.92
N CYS A 115 25.78 -7.42 14.98
CA CYS A 115 25.12 -6.54 15.92
C CYS A 115 26.11 -5.79 16.82
N SER A 116 25.72 -4.63 17.33
CA SER A 116 26.50 -3.84 18.28
C SER A 116 25.72 -3.52 19.56
N ILE A 117 26.44 -3.48 20.69
CA ILE A 117 25.97 -2.95 21.98
C ILE A 117 26.95 -1.87 22.40
N ASP A 118 26.47 -0.68 22.77
CA ASP A 118 27.30 0.48 23.12
C ASP A 118 28.41 0.76 22.07
N ASP A 119 28.01 0.74 20.79
CA ASP A 119 28.88 0.91 19.61
C ASP A 119 30.03 -0.12 19.49
N ARG A 120 29.95 -1.22 20.23
CA ARG A 120 30.90 -2.33 20.15
C ARG A 120 30.27 -3.57 19.51
N PRO A 121 30.88 -4.15 18.46
CA PRO A 121 30.39 -5.37 17.85
C PRO A 121 30.33 -6.53 18.85
N VAL A 122 29.24 -7.28 18.80
CA VAL A 122 29.06 -8.53 19.55
C VAL A 122 29.56 -9.68 18.69
N SER A 123 30.59 -10.37 19.16
CA SER A 123 31.36 -11.33 18.34
C SER A 123 30.55 -12.50 17.77
N ASN A 124 29.44 -12.86 18.42
CA ASN A 124 28.63 -14.03 18.11
C ASN A 124 27.17 -13.69 17.80
N LEU A 125 26.85 -12.45 17.40
CA LEU A 125 25.48 -12.02 17.13
C LEU A 125 25.36 -11.28 15.79
N TRP A 126 24.49 -11.78 14.92
CA TRP A 126 24.14 -11.18 13.63
C TRP A 126 22.63 -11.00 13.53
N ALA A 127 22.19 -9.99 12.79
CA ALA A 127 20.78 -9.74 12.52
C ALA A 127 20.55 -9.40 11.05
N ALA A 128 19.37 -9.76 10.55
CA ALA A 128 18.96 -9.48 9.18
C ALA A 128 17.45 -9.20 9.13
N GLY A 129 17.01 -8.54 8.05
CA GLY A 129 15.60 -8.20 7.86
C GLY A 129 15.12 -7.09 8.81
N GLU A 130 13.83 -7.10 9.12
CA GLU A 130 13.22 -6.03 9.92
C GLU A 130 13.77 -5.93 11.35
N THR A 131 14.38 -7.01 11.88
CA THR A 131 15.03 -7.04 13.19
C THR A 131 16.20 -6.06 13.29
N MET A 132 16.93 -5.79 12.20
CA MET A 132 17.98 -4.74 12.17
C MET A 132 17.38 -3.37 11.83
N ALA A 133 16.53 -3.30 10.80
CA ALA A 133 15.79 -2.10 10.42
C ALA A 133 14.68 -2.47 9.43
N GLY A 134 13.45 -2.01 9.65
CA GLY A 134 12.37 -2.14 8.66
C GLY A 134 12.51 -1.22 7.45
N SER A 135 13.35 -0.18 7.53
CA SER A 135 13.73 0.70 6.42
C SER A 135 15.14 1.23 6.63
N ILE A 136 15.97 1.28 5.58
CA ILE A 136 17.26 1.99 5.62
C ILE A 136 17.09 3.49 5.40
N LEU A 137 15.93 3.90 4.87
CA LEU A 137 15.61 5.30 4.68
C LEU A 137 15.33 5.89 6.06
N GLY A 138 16.15 6.85 6.48
CA GLY A 138 15.96 7.55 7.75
C GLY A 138 14.59 8.23 7.88
N GLN A 139 13.90 8.47 6.75
CA GLN A 139 12.48 8.82 6.69
C GLN A 139 11.83 8.25 5.43
N GLY A 140 10.55 7.92 5.52
CA GLY A 140 9.75 7.42 4.40
C GLY A 140 9.96 5.94 4.09
N TYR A 141 9.23 5.49 3.07
CA TYR A 141 9.17 4.08 2.66
C TYR A 141 9.39 3.95 1.16
N LEU A 142 10.19 2.98 0.76
CA LEU A 142 10.31 2.53 -0.62
C LEU A 142 9.72 1.12 -0.73
N ALA A 143 8.70 0.98 -1.59
CA ALA A 143 8.04 -0.31 -1.80
C ALA A 143 9.02 -1.40 -2.21
N GLY A 144 8.87 -2.59 -1.61
CA GLY A 144 9.70 -3.77 -1.91
C GLY A 144 11.02 -3.84 -1.13
N PHE A 145 11.42 -2.78 -0.41
CA PHE A 145 12.72 -2.72 0.23
C PHE A 145 12.93 -3.77 1.33
N GLY A 146 11.87 -4.13 2.08
CA GLY A 146 11.94 -5.18 3.11
C GLY A 146 12.40 -6.54 2.55
N MET A 147 11.95 -6.91 1.35
CA MET A 147 12.40 -8.14 0.67
C MET A 147 13.89 -8.06 0.29
N THR A 148 14.33 -6.89 -0.18
CA THR A 148 15.75 -6.64 -0.52
C THR A 148 16.63 -6.75 0.72
N ILE A 149 16.29 -6.07 1.82
CA ILE A 149 17.05 -6.16 3.08
C ILE A 149 17.11 -7.61 3.55
N GLY A 150 15.95 -8.27 3.67
CA GLY A 150 15.87 -9.65 4.15
C GLY A 150 16.74 -10.59 3.33
N THR A 151 16.73 -10.45 2.01
CA THR A 151 17.52 -11.30 1.11
C THR A 151 19.02 -11.02 1.21
N VAL A 152 19.43 -9.76 1.13
CA VAL A 152 20.85 -9.37 1.10
C VAL A 152 21.51 -9.58 2.45
N PHE A 153 20.95 -8.99 3.52
CA PHE A 153 21.51 -9.12 4.86
C PHE A 153 21.30 -10.52 5.43
N GLY A 154 20.23 -11.22 5.06
CA GLY A 154 20.06 -12.63 5.45
C GLY A 154 21.19 -13.50 4.92
N ARG A 155 21.60 -13.29 3.66
CA ARG A 155 22.73 -14.00 3.06
C ARG A 155 24.08 -13.61 3.68
N ILE A 156 24.27 -12.35 4.05
CA ILE A 156 25.50 -11.88 4.72
C ILE A 156 25.57 -12.47 6.13
N ALA A 157 24.56 -12.23 6.96
CA ALA A 157 24.48 -12.72 8.33
C ALA A 157 24.68 -14.24 8.40
N GLY A 158 24.03 -15.00 7.50
CA GLY A 158 24.18 -16.46 7.44
C GLY A 158 25.61 -16.91 7.13
N LYS A 159 26.31 -16.23 6.21
CA LYS A 159 27.71 -16.55 5.87
C LYS A 159 28.66 -16.24 7.02
N GLU A 160 28.50 -15.09 7.65
CA GLU A 160 29.37 -14.63 8.74
C GLU A 160 29.17 -15.48 10.00
N ALA A 161 27.93 -15.79 10.34
CA ALA A 161 27.61 -16.70 11.44
C ALA A 161 28.20 -18.10 11.20
N ALA A 162 28.12 -18.62 9.96
CA ALA A 162 28.72 -19.91 9.62
C ALA A 162 30.26 -19.88 9.65
N ALA A 163 30.88 -18.79 9.19
CA ALA A 163 32.33 -18.62 9.26
C ALA A 163 32.84 -18.53 10.70
N HIS A 164 32.07 -17.92 11.61
CA HIS A 164 32.41 -17.84 13.03
C HIS A 164 32.31 -19.18 13.77
N ALA A 165 31.40 -20.06 13.32
CA ALA A 165 31.19 -21.36 13.95
C ALA A 165 32.25 -22.42 13.55
N ASN A 166 33.00 -22.20 12.47
CA ASN A 166 34.06 -23.08 11.99
C ASN A 166 35.43 -22.66 12.57
#